data_AF-A0A7X6X488-F1
#
_entry.id   AF-A0A7X6X488-F1
#
_cell.length_a   1.000
_cell.length_b   1.000
_cell.length_c   1.000
_cell.angle_alpha   90.00
_cell.angle_beta   90.00
_cell.angle_gamma   90.00
#
_symmetry.space_group_name_H-M   'P 1'
#
loop_
_entity.id
_entity.type
_entity.pdbx_description
1 polymer ?
#
loop_
_entity_poly.entity_id
_entity_poly.type
_entity_poly.pdbx_seq_one_letter_code
_entity_poly.pdbx_strand_id
1 'polypeptide(L)'
;MTNWPIFALILLIVILLFRLRSYWARESREIHSVHDVLLDPEKLIIHAKEIAINHAINGRTKRARCLLRRLEKNFRRITFVYKNLSEQSRENRDLSPSAEWLLDNFYLIEEQVQEVKGTFSQEKYSQLKILSGGYLQGYPRVYAIALELVSHTNGRLDGDTLISFVNAYQSRRFLSTAEIWSLSLMARIALIEYLRNLSDRIYQTQTQWEKVKILKNRKPEEILAYVKRSFAEASAGGASFLEHLLGELRKLNDDATAETLSYLKEGLSEWGIPIDRVIEQEHQEQASRKISMGNAITSLKTLSTMDWTEIFESLSMVDAILRQDPSEVYP
;
A
#
# COMPACT_ATOMS: atom_id res chain seq x y z
N MET A 1 28.07 44.16 -25.58
CA MET A 1 28.00 42.74 -25.96
C MET A 1 26.89 42.11 -25.13
N THR A 2 25.80 41.71 -25.77
CA THR A 2 24.57 41.26 -25.11
C THR A 2 24.75 39.86 -24.54
N ASN A 3 24.55 39.71 -23.22
CA ASN A 3 24.65 38.45 -22.45
C ASN A 3 23.51 37.44 -22.78
N TRP A 4 22.97 37.48 -24.00
CA TRP A 4 21.94 36.59 -24.52
C TRP A 4 22.22 35.09 -24.29
N PRO A 5 23.45 34.56 -24.49
CA PRO A 5 23.70 33.13 -24.24
C PRO A 5 23.57 32.75 -22.76
N ILE A 6 23.86 33.67 -21.83
CA ILE A 6 23.74 33.45 -20.39
C ILE A 6 22.25 33.41 -19.99
N PHE A 7 21.42 34.31 -20.53
CA PHE A 7 19.98 34.30 -20.32
C PHE A 7 19.31 33.03 -20.88
N ALA A 8 19.73 32.56 -22.05
CA ALA A 8 19.22 31.31 -22.63
C ALA A 8 19.57 30.08 -21.78
N LEU A 9 20.80 30.02 -21.22
CA LEU A 9 21.23 28.95 -20.33
C LEU A 9 20.44 28.96 -19.01
N ILE A 10 20.23 30.14 -18.41
CA ILE A 10 19.43 30.29 -17.18
C ILE A 10 17.98 29.87 -17.42
N LEU A 11 17.38 30.28 -18.53
CA LEU A 11 16.02 29.89 -18.90
C LEU A 11 15.89 28.37 -19.07
N LEU A 12 16.88 27.73 -19.71
CA LEU A 12 16.90 26.28 -19.91
C LEU A 12 17.05 25.53 -18.57
N ILE A 13 17.91 26.01 -17.67
CA ILE A 13 18.06 25.48 -16.30
C ILE A 13 16.77 25.66 -15.50
N VAL A 14 16.10 26.81 -15.58
CA VAL A 14 14.83 27.06 -14.91
C VAL A 14 13.72 26.15 -15.43
N ILE A 15 13.64 25.93 -16.75
CA ILE A 15 12.70 24.98 -17.35
C ILE A 15 13.03 23.54 -16.91
N LEU A 16 14.31 23.19 -16.84
CA LEU A 16 14.75 21.86 -16.39
C LEU A 16 14.42 21.66 -14.91
N LEU A 17 14.69 22.65 -14.05
CA LEU A 17 14.34 22.65 -12.63
C LEU A 17 12.83 22.66 -12.41
N PHE A 18 12.05 23.35 -13.24
CA PHE A 18 10.60 23.31 -13.18
C PHE A 18 10.05 21.96 -13.65
N ARG A 19 10.65 21.33 -14.68
CA ARG A 19 10.32 19.96 -15.10
C ARG A 19 10.74 18.91 -14.07
N LEU A 20 11.89 19.09 -13.44
CA LEU A 20 12.33 18.26 -12.32
C LEU A 20 11.40 18.48 -11.13
N ARG A 21 11.11 19.71 -10.72
CA ARG A 21 10.20 20.02 -9.60
C ARG A 21 8.80 19.49 -9.85
N SER A 22 8.25 19.63 -11.05
CA SER A 22 6.96 19.05 -11.41
C SER A 22 7.00 17.52 -11.52
N TYR A 23 8.13 16.92 -11.91
CA TYR A 23 8.39 15.47 -11.85
C TYR A 23 8.46 14.97 -10.39
N TRP A 24 9.21 15.65 -9.52
CA TRP A 24 9.31 15.36 -8.09
C TRP A 24 8.00 15.63 -7.33
N ALA A 25 7.25 16.66 -7.70
CA ALA A 25 5.93 16.96 -7.12
C ALA A 25 4.84 15.97 -7.57
N ARG A 26 5.00 15.34 -8.73
CA ARG A 26 4.18 14.20 -9.16
C ARG A 26 4.57 12.92 -8.44
N GLU A 27 5.86 12.72 -8.21
CA GLU A 27 6.43 11.61 -7.42
C GLU A 27 6.04 11.70 -5.93
N SER A 28 5.80 12.91 -5.41
CA SER A 28 5.39 13.18 -4.03
C SER A 28 3.88 13.24 -3.82
N ARG A 29 3.05 13.07 -4.86
CA ARG A 29 1.67 12.64 -4.59
C ARG A 29 1.79 11.24 -4.04
N GLU A 30 1.81 11.13 -2.72
CA GLU A 30 1.49 9.87 -2.08
C GLU A 30 0.21 9.39 -2.76
N ILE A 31 0.21 8.15 -3.21
CA ILE A 31 -1.06 7.50 -3.49
C ILE A 31 -1.66 7.36 -2.10
N HIS A 32 -2.40 8.39 -1.69
CA HIS A 32 -3.01 8.45 -0.38
C HIS A 32 -3.98 7.28 -0.33
N SER A 33 -3.70 6.38 0.60
CA SER A 33 -4.40 5.11 0.87
C SER A 33 -4.63 4.20 -0.35
N VAL A 34 -3.81 3.15 -0.48
CA VAL A 34 -4.21 1.91 -1.18
C VAL A 34 -5.14 1.09 -0.27
N HIS A 35 -5.91 1.75 0.60
CA HIS A 35 -6.90 1.14 1.47
C HIS A 35 -8.19 1.89 1.16
N ASP A 36 -8.93 1.35 0.19
CA ASP A 36 -10.25 1.85 -0.14
C ASP A 36 -11.33 1.01 0.55
N VAL A 37 -12.57 1.44 0.42
CA VAL A 37 -13.72 0.69 0.92
C VAL A 37 -13.71 -0.70 0.29
N LEU A 38 -13.75 -1.76 1.12
CA LEU A 38 -13.80 -3.13 0.62
C LEU A 38 -15.09 -3.36 -0.17
N LEU A 39 -14.94 -3.89 -1.38
CA LEU A 39 -16.05 -4.11 -2.30
C LEU A 39 -16.35 -5.60 -2.39
N ASP A 40 -17.64 -5.93 -2.39
CA ASP A 40 -18.12 -7.25 -2.76
C ASP A 40 -17.91 -7.49 -4.28
N PRO A 41 -17.98 -8.75 -4.76
CA PRO A 41 -17.74 -9.06 -6.17
C PRO A 41 -18.60 -8.28 -7.16
N GLU A 42 -19.86 -7.99 -6.81
CA GLU A 42 -20.76 -7.23 -7.67
C GLU A 42 -20.35 -5.76 -7.77
N LYS A 43 -20.02 -5.14 -6.64
CA LYS A 43 -19.51 -3.76 -6.62
C LYS A 43 -18.14 -3.63 -7.26
N LEU A 44 -17.28 -4.65 -7.18
CA LEU A 44 -16.00 -4.68 -7.90
C LEU A 44 -16.20 -4.59 -9.42
N ILE A 45 -17.20 -5.29 -9.96
CA ILE A 45 -17.54 -5.23 -11.40
C ILE A 45 -18.05 -3.83 -11.78
N ILE A 46 -18.88 -3.21 -10.94
CA ILE A 46 -19.36 -1.84 -11.17
C ILE A 46 -18.18 -0.87 -11.15
N HIS A 47 -17.33 -0.95 -10.12
CA HIS A 47 -16.13 -0.13 -9.98
C HIS A 47 -15.21 -0.24 -11.20
N ALA A 48 -14.94 -1.47 -11.66
CA ALA A 48 -14.13 -1.72 -12.86
C ALA A 48 -14.66 -0.97 -14.09
N LYS A 49 -15.97 -0.92 -14.29
CA LYS A 49 -16.62 -0.19 -15.38
C LYS A 49 -16.50 1.33 -15.19
N GLU A 50 -16.64 1.81 -13.96
CA GLU A 50 -16.52 3.24 -13.62
C GLU A 50 -15.10 3.77 -13.85
N ILE A 51 -14.09 3.08 -13.33
CA ILE A 51 -12.68 3.47 -13.57
C ILE A 51 -12.34 3.40 -15.06
N ALA A 52 -12.92 2.46 -15.81
CA ALA A 52 -12.71 2.34 -17.25
C ALA A 52 -13.24 3.56 -18.02
N ILE A 53 -14.36 4.15 -17.59
CA ILE A 53 -14.91 5.39 -18.16
C ILE A 53 -13.98 6.57 -17.82
N ASN A 54 -13.49 6.63 -16.58
CA ASN A 54 -12.68 7.75 -16.08
C ASN A 54 -11.21 7.73 -16.53
N HIS A 55 -10.69 6.58 -16.95
CA HIS A 55 -9.29 6.41 -17.41
C HIS A 55 -8.99 7.08 -18.76
N ALA A 56 -8.87 8.40 -18.75
CA ALA A 56 -8.36 9.15 -19.89
C ALA A 56 -6.93 8.70 -20.22
N ILE A 57 -6.72 8.27 -21.45
CA ILE A 57 -5.41 7.82 -21.96
C ILE A 57 -4.83 8.88 -22.89
N ASN A 58 -3.51 9.06 -22.82
CA ASN A 58 -2.78 9.74 -23.88
C ASN A 58 -2.29 8.70 -24.89
N GLY A 59 -2.21 9.04 -26.18
CA GLY A 59 -1.54 8.21 -27.19
C GLY A 59 -0.02 8.08 -27.00
N ARG A 60 0.53 8.70 -25.94
CA ARG A 60 1.94 8.57 -25.56
C ARG A 60 2.14 7.26 -24.81
N THR A 61 3.14 6.51 -25.24
CA THR A 61 3.59 5.33 -24.52
C THR A 61 4.87 5.68 -23.74
N LYS A 62 5.08 5.03 -22.59
CA LYS A 62 6.29 5.24 -21.79
C LYS A 62 6.81 3.91 -21.29
N ARG A 63 8.13 3.78 -21.19
CA ARG A 63 8.73 2.70 -20.41
C ARG A 63 8.32 2.86 -18.95
N ALA A 64 7.91 1.78 -18.31
CA ALA A 64 7.47 1.74 -16.93
C ALA A 64 8.62 1.93 -15.89
N ARG A 65 9.68 2.68 -16.24
CA ARG A 65 10.81 2.99 -15.35
C ARG A 65 10.41 3.71 -14.07
N CYS A 66 9.33 4.51 -14.09
CA CYS A 66 8.80 5.12 -12.88
C CYS A 66 8.27 4.08 -11.88
N LEU A 67 7.72 2.96 -12.37
CA LEU A 67 7.27 1.86 -11.51
C LEU A 67 8.44 1.13 -10.86
N LEU A 68 9.54 0.90 -11.60
CA LEU A 68 10.73 0.28 -11.02
C LEU A 68 11.30 1.13 -9.86
N ARG A 69 11.43 2.45 -10.06
CA ARG A 69 11.86 3.36 -9.01
C ARG A 69 10.90 3.37 -7.81
N ARG A 70 9.60 3.32 -8.07
CA ARG A 70 8.56 3.27 -7.03
C ARG A 70 8.63 1.95 -6.25
N LEU A 71 8.77 0.82 -6.93
CA LEU A 71 8.98 -0.51 -6.34
C LEU A 71 10.19 -0.50 -5.42
N GLU A 72 11.33 0.03 -5.87
CA GLU A 72 12.53 0.12 -5.04
C GLU A 72 12.35 1.02 -3.81
N LYS A 73 11.64 2.14 -3.95
CA LYS A 73 11.30 3.00 -2.81
C LYS A 73 10.42 2.26 -1.82
N ASN A 74 9.39 1.55 -2.31
CA ASN A 74 8.48 0.78 -1.48
C ASN A 74 9.23 -0.33 -0.74
N PHE A 75 10.05 -1.09 -1.46
CA PHE A 75 10.83 -2.17 -0.87
C PHE A 75 11.81 -1.64 0.18
N ARG A 76 12.55 -0.55 -0.09
CA ARG A 76 13.42 0.08 0.91
C ARG A 76 12.67 0.46 2.18
N ARG A 77 11.43 0.94 2.06
CA ARG A 77 10.60 1.28 3.22
C ARG A 77 10.18 0.03 4.00
N ILE A 78 9.74 -1.03 3.33
CA ILE A 78 9.42 -2.32 3.96
C ILE A 78 10.66 -2.87 4.67
N THR A 79 11.83 -2.86 4.02
CA THR A 79 13.10 -3.32 4.61
C THR A 79 13.48 -2.50 5.85
N PHE A 80 13.28 -1.17 5.83
CA PHE A 80 13.52 -0.34 7.01
C PHE A 80 12.64 -0.75 8.18
N VAL A 81 11.35 -0.98 7.95
CA VAL A 81 10.41 -1.42 9.00
C VAL A 81 10.81 -2.81 9.51
N TYR A 82 11.08 -3.76 8.62
CA TYR A 82 11.57 -5.10 8.97
C TYR A 82 12.81 -5.05 9.88
N LYS A 83 13.81 -4.23 9.55
CA LYS A 83 15.03 -4.09 10.38
C LYS A 83 14.73 -3.57 11.78
N ASN A 84 13.89 -2.53 11.90
CA ASN A 84 13.47 -2.01 13.20
C ASN A 84 12.73 -3.07 14.02
N LEU A 85 11.78 -3.78 13.41
CA LEU A 85 11.03 -4.84 14.09
C LEU A 85 11.93 -6.01 14.51
N SER A 86 12.93 -6.36 13.69
CA SER A 86 13.89 -7.42 14.00
C SER A 86 14.77 -7.06 15.19
N GLU A 87 15.21 -5.80 15.30
CA GLU A 87 15.94 -5.30 16.48
C GLU A 87 15.05 -5.34 17.73
N GLN A 88 13.80 -4.89 17.62
CA GLN A 88 12.84 -4.96 18.72
C GLN A 88 12.57 -6.41 19.17
N SER A 89 12.43 -7.33 18.23
CA SER A 89 12.25 -8.78 18.50
C SER A 89 13.45 -9.35 19.28
N ARG A 90 14.68 -9.02 18.87
CA ARG A 90 15.92 -9.48 19.55
C ARG A 90 16.03 -8.99 20.99
N GLU A 91 15.48 -7.81 21.26
CA GLU A 91 15.41 -7.26 22.62
C GLU A 91 14.22 -7.80 23.44
N ASN A 92 13.54 -8.85 22.96
CA ASN A 92 12.33 -9.42 23.57
C ASN A 92 11.24 -8.36 23.82
N ARG A 93 11.09 -7.41 22.90
CA ARG A 93 10.02 -6.41 22.98
C ARG A 93 8.72 -6.98 22.43
N ASP A 94 7.61 -6.53 23.00
CA ASP A 94 6.27 -6.87 22.51
C ASP A 94 6.09 -6.36 21.06
N LEU A 95 5.60 -7.25 20.20
CA LEU A 95 5.33 -6.98 18.80
C LEU A 95 3.82 -7.08 18.54
N SER A 96 3.31 -6.22 17.65
CA SER A 96 1.93 -6.39 17.19
C SER A 96 1.81 -7.66 16.34
N PRO A 97 0.64 -8.33 16.29
CA PRO A 97 0.48 -9.57 15.51
C PRO A 97 0.81 -9.42 14.02
N SER A 98 0.59 -8.24 13.45
CA SER A 98 0.97 -7.91 12.07
C SER A 98 2.48 -7.69 11.89
N ALA A 99 3.20 -7.26 12.93
CA ALA A 99 4.65 -7.12 12.92
C ALA A 99 5.35 -8.48 12.87
N GLU A 100 4.90 -9.43 13.70
CA GLU A 100 5.39 -10.81 13.68
C GLU A 100 5.21 -11.44 12.30
N TRP A 101 4.01 -11.28 11.72
CA TRP A 101 3.71 -11.80 10.40
C TRP A 101 4.64 -11.24 9.31
N LEU A 102 4.98 -9.94 9.39
CA LEU A 102 5.93 -9.33 8.46
C LEU A 102 7.34 -9.91 8.64
N LEU A 103 7.80 -10.14 9.88
CA LEU A 103 9.10 -10.74 10.15
C LEU A 103 9.21 -12.15 9.56
N ASP A 104 8.21 -12.99 9.82
CA ASP A 104 8.18 -14.38 9.39
C ASP A 104 8.18 -14.54 7.86
N ASN A 105 7.60 -13.57 7.14
CA ASN A 105 7.34 -13.67 5.71
C ASN A 105 8.13 -12.67 4.85
N PHE A 106 9.06 -11.90 5.42
CA PHE A 106 9.81 -10.86 4.70
C PHE A 106 10.55 -11.43 3.46
N TYR A 107 11.07 -12.65 3.55
CA TYR A 107 11.79 -13.31 2.46
C TYR A 107 10.94 -13.46 1.18
N LEU A 108 9.63 -13.70 1.31
CA LEU A 108 8.71 -13.79 0.15
C LEU A 108 8.59 -12.45 -0.54
N ILE A 109 8.54 -11.35 0.23
CA ILE A 109 8.51 -9.99 -0.33
C ILE A 109 9.81 -9.71 -1.09
N GLU A 110 10.95 -10.09 -0.52
CA GLU A 110 12.26 -9.91 -1.15
C GLU A 110 12.37 -10.69 -2.47
N GLU A 111 12.01 -11.98 -2.46
CA GLU A 111 11.99 -12.85 -3.64
C GLU A 111 11.16 -12.23 -4.77
N GLN A 112 9.94 -11.80 -4.47
CA GLN A 112 9.03 -11.22 -5.44
C GLN A 112 9.54 -9.89 -6.01
N VAL A 113 10.22 -9.06 -5.20
CA VAL A 113 10.85 -7.84 -5.69
C VAL A 113 12.01 -8.14 -6.64
N GLN A 114 12.81 -9.17 -6.38
CA GLN A 114 13.89 -9.57 -7.29
C GLN A 114 13.34 -10.12 -8.60
N GLU A 115 12.27 -10.92 -8.56
CA GLU A 115 11.59 -11.43 -9.75
C GLU A 115 11.09 -10.26 -10.62
N VAL A 116 10.35 -9.32 -10.02
CA VAL A 116 9.84 -8.14 -10.71
C VAL A 116 10.97 -7.33 -11.36
N LYS A 117 12.09 -7.13 -10.66
CA LYS A 117 13.27 -6.44 -11.21
C LYS A 117 13.87 -7.18 -12.41
N GLY A 118 14.00 -8.50 -12.33
CA GLY A 118 14.46 -9.35 -13.42
C GLY A 118 13.53 -9.24 -14.63
N THR A 119 12.22 -9.28 -14.42
CA THR A 119 11.21 -9.15 -15.47
C THR A 119 11.27 -7.78 -16.18
N PHE A 120 11.48 -6.67 -15.44
CA PHE A 120 11.62 -5.33 -16.01
C PHE A 120 12.82 -5.14 -16.94
N SER A 121 13.86 -5.98 -16.80
CA SER A 121 15.03 -5.95 -17.68
C SER A 121 14.73 -6.41 -19.11
N GLN A 122 13.59 -7.08 -19.31
CA GLN A 122 13.15 -7.59 -20.61
C GLN A 122 12.41 -6.49 -21.39
N GLU A 123 12.70 -6.35 -22.69
CA GLU A 123 12.15 -5.29 -23.56
C GLU A 123 10.61 -5.34 -23.73
N LYS A 124 9.97 -6.45 -23.32
CA LYS A 124 8.53 -6.73 -23.47
C LYS A 124 7.60 -5.72 -22.75
N TYR A 125 8.11 -4.97 -21.77
CA TYR A 125 7.33 -3.96 -21.03
C TYR A 125 7.52 -2.54 -21.56
N SER A 126 8.10 -2.42 -22.76
CA SER A 126 8.18 -1.15 -23.46
C SER A 126 6.84 -0.87 -24.15
N GLN A 127 6.31 0.34 -23.92
CA GLN A 127 5.13 0.90 -24.59
C GLN A 127 3.74 0.66 -23.96
N LEU A 128 3.62 0.79 -22.64
CA LEU A 128 2.31 0.82 -21.99
C LEU A 128 1.62 2.19 -22.15
N LYS A 129 0.29 2.17 -22.36
CA LYS A 129 -0.55 3.38 -22.41
C LYS A 129 -0.59 4.04 -21.04
N ILE A 130 -0.34 5.35 -21.02
CA ILE A 130 -0.28 6.12 -19.77
C ILE A 130 -1.58 6.88 -19.51
N LEU A 131 -1.93 7.00 -18.24
CA LEU A 131 -3.05 7.85 -17.82
C LEU A 131 -2.70 9.33 -18.01
N SER A 132 -3.64 10.08 -18.56
CA SER A 132 -3.53 11.51 -18.84
C SER A 132 -4.19 12.40 -17.79
N GLY A 133 -5.04 11.84 -16.93
CA GLY A 133 -5.72 12.50 -15.80
C GLY A 133 -5.68 11.67 -14.51
N GLY A 134 -6.33 12.18 -13.45
CA GLY A 134 -6.48 11.49 -12.17
C GLY A 134 -5.27 11.56 -11.23
N TYR A 135 -5.35 10.85 -10.10
CA TYR A 135 -4.28 10.80 -9.10
C TYR A 135 -3.06 9.99 -9.59
N LEU A 136 -3.27 9.01 -10.48
CA LEU A 136 -2.23 8.20 -11.14
C LEU A 136 -1.77 8.76 -12.48
N GLN A 137 -1.94 10.07 -12.71
CA GLN A 137 -1.54 10.71 -13.95
C GLN A 137 -0.06 10.44 -14.28
N GLY A 138 0.22 9.83 -15.43
CA GLY A 138 1.57 9.51 -15.90
C GLY A 138 2.06 8.11 -15.54
N TYR A 139 1.26 7.31 -14.83
CA TYR A 139 1.46 5.88 -14.65
C TYR A 139 0.81 5.07 -15.77
N PRO A 140 1.28 3.83 -16.04
CA PRO A 140 0.60 2.90 -16.91
C PRO A 140 -0.83 2.63 -16.42
N ARG A 141 -1.78 2.63 -17.34
CA ARG A 141 -3.19 2.36 -17.01
C ARG A 141 -3.41 0.98 -16.38
N VAL A 142 -2.69 -0.03 -16.87
CA VAL A 142 -2.72 -1.38 -16.30
C VAL A 142 -2.21 -1.47 -14.86
N TYR A 143 -1.28 -0.58 -14.47
CA TYR A 143 -0.90 -0.44 -13.07
C TYR A 143 -2.03 0.12 -12.23
N ALA A 144 -2.75 1.13 -12.74
CA ALA A 144 -3.92 1.67 -12.06
C ALA A 144 -5.00 0.61 -11.85
N ILE A 145 -5.31 -0.19 -12.88
CA ILE A 145 -6.28 -1.30 -12.79
C ILE A 145 -5.87 -2.28 -11.68
N ALA A 146 -4.61 -2.71 -11.68
CA ALA A 146 -4.10 -3.63 -10.66
C ALA A 146 -4.15 -3.03 -9.25
N LEU A 147 -3.84 -1.73 -9.12
CA LEU A 147 -3.83 -1.03 -7.84
C LEU A 147 -5.23 -0.89 -7.24
N GLU A 148 -6.20 -0.48 -8.06
CA GLU A 148 -7.62 -0.38 -7.70
C GLU A 148 -8.16 -1.75 -7.27
N LEU A 149 -7.82 -2.81 -8.00
CA LEU A 149 -8.24 -4.15 -7.62
C LEU A 149 -7.68 -4.55 -6.25
N VAL A 150 -6.38 -4.36 -6.03
CA VAL A 150 -5.72 -4.69 -4.75
C VAL A 150 -6.29 -3.88 -3.57
N SER A 151 -6.59 -2.58 -3.78
CA SER A 151 -7.09 -1.71 -2.71
C SER A 151 -8.49 -2.10 -2.26
N HIS A 152 -9.36 -2.52 -3.20
CA HIS A 152 -10.74 -2.88 -2.91
C HIS A 152 -10.95 -4.34 -2.49
N THR A 153 -9.94 -5.21 -2.65
CA THR A 153 -10.00 -6.64 -2.25
C THR A 153 -9.22 -6.96 -0.98
N ASN A 154 -8.79 -5.94 -0.21
CA ASN A 154 -7.95 -6.14 0.98
C ASN A 154 -6.65 -6.90 0.69
N GLY A 155 -6.04 -6.64 -0.48
CA GLY A 155 -4.83 -7.35 -0.93
C GLY A 155 -5.05 -8.81 -1.35
N ARG A 156 -6.30 -9.28 -1.43
CA ARG A 156 -6.62 -10.63 -1.92
C ARG A 156 -6.75 -10.62 -3.44
N LEU A 157 -5.94 -11.41 -4.12
CA LEU A 157 -6.01 -11.62 -5.57
C LEU A 157 -5.96 -13.11 -5.90
N ASP A 158 -6.88 -13.52 -6.76
CA ASP A 158 -6.89 -14.81 -7.45
C ASP A 158 -7.20 -14.59 -8.95
N GLY A 159 -7.05 -15.65 -9.75
CA GLY A 159 -7.20 -15.59 -11.20
C GLY A 159 -8.61 -15.18 -11.61
N ASP A 160 -9.63 -15.77 -10.99
CA ASP A 160 -11.04 -15.51 -11.32
C ASP A 160 -11.45 -14.07 -11.03
N THR A 161 -11.02 -13.54 -9.88
CA THR A 161 -11.29 -12.15 -9.49
C THR A 161 -10.59 -11.19 -10.45
N LEU A 162 -9.33 -11.46 -10.80
CA LEU A 162 -8.57 -10.67 -11.77
C LEU A 162 -9.25 -10.67 -13.14
N ILE A 163 -9.62 -11.86 -13.66
CA ILE A 163 -10.25 -12.03 -14.96
C ILE A 163 -11.59 -11.28 -15.00
N SER A 164 -12.44 -11.48 -13.99
CA SER A 164 -13.76 -10.85 -13.90
C SER A 164 -13.65 -9.33 -13.87
N PHE A 165 -12.73 -8.78 -13.07
CA PHE A 165 -12.51 -7.34 -12.97
C PHE A 165 -11.99 -6.74 -14.28
N VAL A 166 -11.02 -7.39 -14.92
CA VAL A 166 -10.46 -6.91 -16.18
C VAL A 166 -11.48 -7.01 -17.32
N ASN A 167 -12.29 -8.07 -17.38
CA ASN A 167 -13.38 -8.17 -18.37
C ASN A 167 -14.45 -7.09 -18.16
N ALA A 168 -14.83 -6.81 -16.92
CA ALA A 168 -15.72 -5.70 -16.61
C ALA A 168 -15.14 -4.35 -17.06
N TYR A 169 -13.85 -4.13 -16.83
CA TYR A 169 -13.13 -2.95 -17.34
C TYR A 169 -13.13 -2.88 -18.88
N GLN A 170 -12.81 -3.99 -19.55
CA GLN A 170 -12.72 -4.07 -21.01
C GLN A 170 -14.06 -3.87 -21.72
N SER A 171 -15.19 -4.12 -21.03
CA SER A 171 -16.54 -3.80 -21.54
C SER A 171 -16.73 -2.30 -21.84
N ARG A 172 -15.89 -1.44 -21.27
CA ARG A 172 -15.89 0.02 -21.53
C ARG A 172 -14.66 0.48 -22.28
N ARG A 173 -13.48 -0.11 -22.03
CA ARG A 173 -12.23 0.24 -22.72
C ARG A 173 -11.30 -0.96 -22.91
N PHE A 174 -11.05 -1.33 -24.15
CA PHE A 174 -10.12 -2.40 -24.50
C PHE A 174 -8.68 -2.14 -24.01
N LEU A 175 -8.04 -3.21 -23.57
CA LEU A 175 -6.60 -3.27 -23.30
C LEU A 175 -5.87 -3.79 -24.55
N SER A 176 -4.65 -3.33 -24.77
CA SER A 176 -3.79 -3.94 -25.79
C SER A 176 -3.21 -5.28 -25.31
N THR A 177 -2.75 -6.10 -26.24
CA THR A 177 -2.01 -7.35 -25.95
C THR A 177 -0.85 -7.12 -24.96
N ALA A 178 -0.09 -6.04 -25.14
CA ALA A 178 1.00 -5.67 -24.22
C ALA A 178 0.50 -5.27 -22.83
N GLU A 179 -0.66 -4.62 -22.75
CA GLU A 179 -1.31 -4.28 -21.48
C GLU A 179 -1.74 -5.55 -20.72
N ILE A 180 -2.36 -6.52 -21.41
CA ILE A 180 -2.81 -7.79 -20.81
C ILE A 180 -1.60 -8.62 -20.32
N TRP A 181 -0.57 -8.79 -21.15
CA TRP A 181 0.66 -9.48 -20.75
C TRP A 181 1.38 -8.84 -19.56
N SER A 182 1.14 -7.55 -19.32
CA SER A 182 1.74 -6.83 -18.20
C SER A 182 0.98 -6.99 -16.88
N LEU A 183 -0.22 -7.57 -16.87
CA LEU A 183 -1.07 -7.65 -15.67
C LEU A 183 -0.37 -8.36 -14.50
N SER A 184 0.37 -9.43 -14.77
CA SER A 184 1.15 -10.16 -13.76
C SER A 184 2.14 -9.25 -13.02
N LEU A 185 2.96 -8.55 -13.80
CA LEU A 185 3.94 -7.60 -13.31
C LEU A 185 3.26 -6.45 -12.55
N MET A 186 2.17 -5.90 -13.10
CA MET A 186 1.45 -4.79 -12.47
C MET A 186 0.80 -5.20 -11.15
N ALA A 187 0.20 -6.38 -11.07
CA ALA A 187 -0.41 -6.93 -9.86
C ALA A 187 0.63 -7.13 -8.74
N ARG A 188 1.82 -7.67 -9.06
CA ARG A 188 2.92 -7.79 -8.09
C ARG A 188 3.37 -6.43 -7.56
N ILE A 189 3.56 -5.43 -8.45
CA ILE A 189 3.95 -4.08 -8.01
C ILE A 189 2.86 -3.45 -7.13
N ALA A 190 1.58 -3.64 -7.47
CA ALA A 190 0.46 -3.16 -6.68
C ALA A 190 0.39 -3.81 -5.28
N LEU A 191 0.63 -5.12 -5.19
CA LEU A 191 0.72 -5.81 -3.89
C LEU A 191 1.91 -5.31 -3.05
N ILE A 192 3.07 -5.05 -3.65
CA ILE A 192 4.23 -4.47 -2.93
C ILE A 192 3.92 -3.04 -2.45
N GLU A 193 3.18 -2.26 -3.23
CA GLU A 193 2.67 -0.95 -2.79
C GLU A 193 1.74 -1.09 -1.58
N TYR A 194 0.83 -2.05 -1.62
CA TYR A 194 -0.09 -2.35 -0.53
C TYR A 194 0.63 -2.79 0.75
N LEU A 195 1.59 -3.72 0.62
CA LEU A 195 2.44 -4.19 1.71
C LEU A 195 3.23 -3.05 2.34
N ARG A 196 3.77 -2.12 1.54
CA ARG A 196 4.45 -0.93 2.07
C ARG A 196 3.54 -0.10 2.95
N ASN A 197 2.29 0.13 2.54
CA ASN A 197 1.34 0.89 3.35
C ASN A 197 1.01 0.16 4.67
N LEU A 198 0.85 -1.16 4.62
CA LEU A 198 0.68 -1.97 5.84
C LEU A 198 1.92 -1.87 6.75
N SER A 199 3.13 -1.95 6.20
CA SER A 199 4.37 -1.77 6.95
C SER A 199 4.45 -0.38 7.60
N ASP A 200 3.99 0.68 6.93
CA ASP A 200 3.92 2.02 7.50
C ASP A 200 2.99 2.08 8.72
N ARG A 201 1.82 1.42 8.66
CA ARG A 201 0.88 1.34 9.79
C ARG A 201 1.43 0.51 10.96
N ILE A 202 2.09 -0.61 10.65
CA ILE A 202 2.77 -1.44 11.66
C ILE A 202 3.84 -0.61 12.36
N TYR A 203 4.67 0.11 11.61
CA TYR A 203 5.71 0.96 12.18
C TYR A 203 5.13 2.04 13.08
N GLN A 204 4.06 2.72 12.65
CA GLN A 204 3.35 3.71 13.47
C GLN A 204 2.85 3.11 14.80
N THR A 205 2.23 1.93 14.75
CA THR A 205 1.74 1.20 15.93
C THR A 205 2.90 0.95 16.90
N GLN A 206 4.01 0.41 16.39
CA GLN A 206 5.17 0.05 17.20
C GLN A 206 5.88 1.26 17.81
N THR A 207 5.98 2.37 17.08
CA THR A 207 6.49 3.64 17.64
C THR A 207 5.60 4.17 18.77
N GLN A 208 4.27 3.95 18.73
CA GLN A 208 3.41 4.33 19.85
C GLN A 208 3.64 3.43 21.07
N TRP A 209 3.77 2.12 20.87
CA TRP A 209 4.05 1.17 21.95
C TRP A 209 5.41 1.47 22.63
N GLU A 210 6.42 1.88 21.87
CA GLU A 210 7.73 2.28 22.42
C GLU A 210 7.65 3.47 23.39
N LYS A 211 6.75 4.42 23.15
CA LYS A 211 6.56 5.58 24.06
C LYS A 211 6.06 5.13 25.43
N VAL A 212 5.16 4.15 25.46
CA VAL A 212 4.64 3.57 26.71
C VAL A 212 5.76 2.86 27.48
N LYS A 213 6.69 2.19 26.80
CA LYS A 213 7.79 1.47 27.45
C LYS A 213 8.71 2.39 28.27
N ILE A 214 8.91 3.65 27.84
CA ILE A 214 9.69 4.65 28.61
C ILE A 214 9.08 4.89 30.01
N LEU A 215 7.81 4.54 30.20
CA LEU A 215 7.07 4.72 31.45
C LEU A 215 7.22 3.53 32.42
N LYS A 216 7.65 2.34 31.97
CA LYS A 216 7.73 1.12 32.81
C LYS A 216 8.62 1.26 34.05
N ASN A 217 9.63 2.14 34.02
CA ASN A 217 10.58 2.34 35.13
C ASN A 217 10.43 3.70 35.82
N ARG A 218 9.34 4.43 35.57
CA ARG A 218 9.11 5.76 36.15
C ARG A 218 8.18 5.69 37.34
N LYS A 219 8.28 6.69 38.22
CA LYS A 219 7.36 6.85 39.33
C LYS A 219 5.95 7.19 38.83
N PRO A 220 4.88 6.78 39.53
CA PRO A 220 3.50 7.02 39.12
C PRO A 220 3.17 8.48 38.81
N GLU A 221 3.75 9.44 39.55
CA GLU A 221 3.53 10.87 39.33
C GLU A 221 4.17 11.35 38.02
N GLU A 222 5.32 10.78 37.65
CA GLU A 222 5.97 11.07 36.35
C GLU A 222 5.19 10.48 35.18
N ILE A 223 4.58 9.31 35.37
CA ILE A 223 3.71 8.66 34.38
C ILE A 223 2.50 9.56 34.13
N LEU A 224 1.81 10.00 35.19
CA LEU A 224 0.66 10.90 35.09
C LEU A 224 1.03 12.20 34.37
N ALA A 225 2.16 12.82 34.73
CA ALA A 225 2.63 14.05 34.09
C ALA A 225 2.96 13.85 32.61
N TYR A 226 3.58 12.72 32.24
CA TYR A 226 3.86 12.38 30.85
C TYR A 226 2.59 12.13 30.05
N VAL A 227 1.61 11.42 30.63
CA VAL A 227 0.32 11.15 29.99
C VAL A 227 -0.46 12.45 29.80
N LYS A 228 -0.54 13.32 30.82
CA LYS A 228 -1.14 14.66 30.73
C LYS A 228 -0.52 15.49 29.62
N ARG A 229 0.81 15.53 29.54
CA ARG A 229 1.53 16.23 28.46
C ARG A 229 1.26 15.62 27.09
N SER A 230 1.38 14.30 26.96
CA SER A 230 1.20 13.60 25.68
C SER A 230 -0.24 13.73 25.16
N PHE A 231 -1.23 13.76 26.06
CA PHE A 231 -2.64 13.94 25.74
C PHE A 231 -2.99 15.41 25.41
N ALA A 232 -2.20 16.37 25.91
CA ALA A 232 -2.38 17.80 25.61
C ALA A 232 -1.64 18.25 24.34
N GLU A 233 -0.44 17.71 24.08
CA GLU A 233 0.38 18.05 22.90
C GLU A 233 -0.09 17.33 21.63
N ALA A 234 -0.67 16.15 21.78
CA ALA A 234 -1.30 15.41 20.70
C ALA A 234 -2.80 15.35 20.98
N SER A 235 -3.62 15.83 20.03
CA SER A 235 -5.02 15.44 19.93
C SER A 235 -5.12 13.91 19.95
N ALA A 236 -5.38 13.33 21.12
CA ALA A 236 -5.30 11.92 21.44
C ALA A 236 -3.92 11.27 21.15
N GLY A 237 -3.26 10.73 22.18
CA GLY A 237 -2.36 9.60 21.95
C GLY A 237 -3.13 8.57 21.14
N GLY A 238 -2.65 8.24 19.93
CA GLY A 238 -3.40 7.39 18.99
C GLY A 238 -3.88 6.10 19.66
N ALA A 239 -4.96 5.49 19.18
CA ALA A 239 -5.60 4.34 19.82
C ALA A 239 -4.61 3.23 20.24
N SER A 240 -3.58 2.95 19.42
CA SER A 240 -2.48 2.03 19.75
C SER A 240 -1.64 2.41 20.98
N PHE A 241 -1.41 3.70 21.23
CA PHE A 241 -0.75 4.19 22.45
C PHE A 241 -1.62 3.92 23.67
N LEU A 242 -2.91 4.27 23.60
CA LEU A 242 -3.85 4.12 24.70
C LEU A 242 -4.06 2.65 25.05
N GLU A 243 -4.29 1.78 24.05
CA GLU A 243 -4.45 0.35 24.23
C GLU A 243 -3.25 -0.27 24.97
N HIS A 244 -2.04 -0.01 24.48
CA HIS A 244 -0.83 -0.56 25.09
C HIS A 244 -0.53 0.04 26.47
N LEU A 245 -0.77 1.34 26.66
CA LEU A 245 -0.63 2.00 27.96
C LEU A 245 -1.57 1.38 28.99
N LEU A 246 -2.84 1.18 28.65
CA LEU A 246 -3.82 0.58 29.55
C LEU A 246 -3.48 -0.87 29.87
N GLY A 247 -3.01 -1.63 28.89
CA GLY A 247 -2.50 -2.99 29.10
C GLY A 247 -1.36 -3.02 30.12
N GLU A 248 -0.41 -2.09 30.01
CA GLU A 248 0.73 -1.99 30.94
C GLU A 248 0.33 -1.49 32.33
N LEU A 249 -0.52 -0.46 32.43
CA LEU A 249 -1.03 0.03 33.72
C LEU A 249 -1.80 -1.07 34.48
N ARG A 250 -2.59 -1.89 33.77
CA ARG A 250 -3.28 -3.06 34.36
C ARG A 250 -2.32 -4.13 34.86
N LYS A 251 -1.19 -4.36 34.19
CA LYS A 251 -0.16 -5.32 34.64
C LYS A 251 0.54 -4.86 35.93
N LEU A 252 0.69 -3.55 36.12
CA LEU A 252 1.36 -2.97 37.29
C LEU A 252 0.53 -3.06 38.57
N ASN A 253 -0.81 -3.16 38.46
CA ASN A 253 -1.73 -3.54 39.54
C ASN A 253 -1.52 -2.79 40.88
N ASP A 254 -1.19 -1.50 40.81
CA ASP A 254 -0.87 -0.66 41.97
C ASP A 254 -1.84 0.53 42.08
N ASP A 255 -2.32 0.83 43.29
CA ASP A 255 -3.24 1.95 43.58
C ASP A 255 -2.68 3.28 43.07
N ALA A 256 -1.35 3.40 43.01
CA ALA A 256 -0.65 4.58 42.51
C ALA A 256 -0.88 4.87 41.02
N THR A 257 -1.30 3.88 40.21
CA THR A 257 -1.62 4.07 38.78
C THR A 257 -3.11 4.34 38.53
N ALA A 258 -3.96 4.18 39.54
CA ALA A 258 -5.41 4.39 39.44
C ALA A 258 -5.77 5.84 39.07
N GLU A 259 -5.00 6.81 39.55
CA GLU A 259 -5.20 8.24 39.20
C GLU A 259 -4.99 8.49 37.70
N THR A 260 -3.98 7.86 37.10
CA THR A 260 -3.73 7.96 35.64
C THR A 260 -4.85 7.33 34.83
N LEU A 261 -5.38 6.19 35.29
CA LEU A 261 -6.53 5.54 34.66
C LEU A 261 -7.80 6.39 34.78
N SER A 262 -8.05 7.03 35.92
CA SER A 262 -9.20 7.92 36.10
C SER A 262 -9.10 9.13 35.17
N TYR A 263 -7.93 9.77 35.12
CA TYR A 263 -7.67 10.90 34.23
C TYR A 263 -7.93 10.57 32.76
N LEU A 264 -7.48 9.40 32.28
CA LEU A 264 -7.72 8.96 30.90
C LEU A 264 -9.21 8.69 30.63
N LYS A 265 -9.92 8.07 31.58
CA LYS A 265 -11.36 7.78 31.46
C LYS A 265 -12.18 9.06 31.44
N GLU A 266 -11.89 9.98 32.35
CA GLU A 266 -12.56 11.29 32.44
C GLU A 266 -12.30 12.11 31.17
N GLY A 267 -11.03 12.24 30.77
CA GLY A 267 -10.63 13.01 29.58
C GLY A 267 -11.21 12.48 28.26
N LEU A 268 -11.48 11.18 28.13
CA LEU A 268 -12.17 10.63 26.94
C LEU A 268 -13.70 10.73 27.05
N SER A 269 -14.24 10.62 28.26
CA SER A 269 -15.68 10.75 28.52
C SER A 269 -16.18 12.17 28.27
N GLU A 270 -15.37 13.20 28.50
CA GLU A 270 -15.67 14.59 28.11
C GLU A 270 -15.95 14.74 26.61
N TRP A 271 -15.35 13.88 25.79
CA TRP A 271 -15.54 13.85 24.33
C TRP A 271 -16.61 12.84 23.90
N GLY A 272 -17.29 12.20 24.85
CA GLY A 272 -18.33 11.20 24.60
C GLY A 272 -17.80 9.85 24.11
N ILE A 273 -16.50 9.58 24.24
CA ILE A 273 -15.86 8.35 23.75
C ILE A 273 -15.50 7.46 24.94
N PRO A 274 -16.17 6.32 25.15
CA PRO A 274 -15.78 5.40 26.21
C PRO A 274 -14.44 4.72 25.83
N ILE A 275 -13.52 4.67 26.79
CA ILE A 275 -12.17 4.12 26.61
C ILE A 275 -12.15 2.69 26.07
N ASP A 276 -13.12 1.86 26.51
CA ASP A 276 -13.21 0.47 26.09
C ASP A 276 -13.55 0.33 24.60
N ARG A 277 -14.32 1.28 24.02
CA ARG A 277 -14.58 1.28 22.56
C ARG A 277 -13.32 1.60 21.77
N VAL A 278 -12.45 2.48 22.27
CA VAL A 278 -11.17 2.82 21.61
C VAL A 278 -10.26 1.60 21.57
N ILE A 279 -10.20 0.85 22.68
CA ILE A 279 -9.42 -0.38 22.79
C ILE A 279 -9.98 -1.46 21.86
N GLU A 280 -11.30 -1.69 21.89
CA GLU A 280 -11.95 -2.68 21.05
C GLU A 280 -11.74 -2.39 19.56
N GLN A 281 -11.89 -1.12 19.16
CA GLN A 281 -11.61 -0.68 17.80
C GLN A 281 -10.14 -0.92 17.42
N GLU A 282 -9.18 -0.58 18.27
CA GLU A 282 -7.75 -0.82 18.00
C GLU A 282 -7.44 -2.31 17.82
N HIS A 283 -8.00 -3.19 18.65
CA HIS A 283 -7.83 -4.63 18.48
C HIS A 283 -8.43 -5.15 17.18
N GLN A 284 -9.62 -4.67 16.80
CA GLN A 284 -10.23 -4.99 15.50
C GLN A 284 -9.36 -4.51 14.34
N GLU A 285 -8.79 -3.31 14.43
CA GLU A 285 -7.89 -2.79 13.42
C GLU A 285 -6.59 -3.60 13.33
N GLN A 286 -5.99 -4.00 14.45
CA GLN A 286 -4.80 -4.87 14.47
C GLN A 286 -5.08 -6.24 13.85
N ALA A 287 -6.22 -6.84 14.19
CA ALA A 287 -6.66 -8.11 13.61
C ALA A 287 -6.88 -7.98 12.10
N SER A 288 -7.56 -6.92 11.66
CA SER A 288 -7.75 -6.62 10.24
C SER A 288 -6.42 -6.46 9.53
N ARG A 289 -5.47 -5.67 10.08
CA ARG A 289 -4.13 -5.47 9.49
C ARG A 289 -3.36 -6.78 9.33
N LYS A 290 -3.45 -7.70 10.32
CA LYS A 290 -2.84 -9.03 10.22
C LYS A 290 -3.44 -9.83 9.06
N ILE A 291 -4.77 -9.82 8.92
CA ILE A 291 -5.45 -10.50 7.80
C ILE A 291 -5.04 -9.88 6.46
N SER A 292 -5.02 -8.56 6.35
CA SER A 292 -4.58 -7.84 5.14
C SER A 292 -3.15 -8.22 4.73
N MET A 293 -2.23 -8.33 5.71
CA MET A 293 -0.86 -8.76 5.47
C MET A 293 -0.82 -10.22 4.96
N GLY A 294 -1.57 -11.11 5.60
CA GLY A 294 -1.72 -12.50 5.15
C GLY A 294 -2.23 -12.59 3.71
N ASN A 295 -3.32 -11.91 3.39
CA ASN A 295 -3.92 -11.88 2.05
C ASN A 295 -2.93 -11.41 0.99
N ALA A 296 -2.20 -10.33 1.25
CA ALA A 296 -1.25 -9.77 0.29
C ALA A 296 -0.06 -10.72 0.02
N ILE A 297 0.45 -11.38 1.05
CA ILE A 297 1.55 -12.35 0.93
C ILE A 297 1.09 -13.62 0.21
N THR A 298 -0.07 -14.16 0.57
CA THR A 298 -0.68 -15.30 -0.13
C THR A 298 -0.90 -14.95 -1.60
N SER A 299 -1.43 -13.77 -1.90
CA SER A 299 -1.69 -13.33 -3.28
C SER A 299 -0.41 -13.20 -4.10
N LEU A 300 0.69 -12.68 -3.51
CA LEU A 300 1.99 -12.67 -4.18
C LEU A 300 2.42 -14.08 -4.60
N LYS A 301 2.27 -15.07 -3.72
CA LYS A 301 2.58 -16.48 -3.99
C LYS A 301 1.64 -17.11 -5.02
N THR A 302 0.36 -16.75 -4.98
CA THR A 302 -0.60 -17.22 -5.99
C THR A 302 -0.20 -16.68 -7.37
N LEU A 303 0.11 -15.38 -7.49
CA LEU A 303 0.52 -14.77 -8.77
C LEU A 303 1.84 -15.34 -9.34
N SER A 304 2.71 -15.95 -8.53
CA SER A 304 3.93 -16.61 -9.02
C SER A 304 3.68 -18.03 -9.55
N THR A 305 2.55 -18.64 -9.21
CA THR A 305 2.21 -20.02 -9.59
C THR A 305 1.07 -20.14 -10.60
N MET A 306 0.36 -19.05 -10.89
CA MET A 306 -0.69 -18.99 -11.93
C MET A 306 -0.16 -19.25 -13.34
N ASP A 307 -0.97 -19.92 -14.16
CA ASP A 307 -0.77 -19.97 -15.61
C ASP A 307 -1.22 -18.66 -16.26
N TRP A 308 -0.26 -17.78 -16.49
CA TRP A 308 -0.52 -16.49 -17.12
C TRP A 308 -0.89 -16.60 -18.60
N THR A 309 -0.68 -17.76 -19.24
CA THR A 309 -1.12 -18.03 -20.60
C THR A 309 -2.64 -18.17 -20.62
N GLU A 310 -3.20 -18.99 -19.72
CA GLU A 310 -4.65 -19.17 -19.59
C GLU A 310 -5.36 -17.86 -19.23
N ILE A 311 -4.78 -17.07 -18.31
CA ILE A 311 -5.32 -15.75 -17.96
C ILE A 311 -5.27 -14.80 -19.17
N PHE A 312 -4.19 -14.83 -19.96
CA PHE A 312 -4.06 -14.00 -21.15
C PHE A 312 -5.13 -14.36 -22.18
N GLU A 313 -5.30 -15.65 -22.48
CA GLU A 313 -6.30 -16.15 -23.42
C GLU A 313 -7.73 -15.75 -23.02
N SER A 314 -8.04 -15.88 -21.72
CA SER A 314 -9.34 -15.49 -21.14
C SER A 314 -9.66 -14.00 -21.24
N LEU A 315 -8.64 -13.15 -21.42
CA LEU A 315 -8.75 -11.69 -21.46
C LEU A 315 -8.53 -11.11 -22.86
N SER A 316 -7.92 -11.88 -23.77
CA SER A 316 -7.51 -11.42 -25.08
C SER A 316 -8.66 -11.53 -26.07
N MET A 317 -9.26 -10.40 -26.43
CA MET A 317 -10.25 -10.34 -27.51
C MET A 317 -9.67 -10.82 -28.86
N VAL A 318 -8.37 -10.64 -29.09
CA VAL A 318 -7.70 -11.14 -30.30
C VAL A 318 -7.68 -12.66 -30.30
N ASP A 319 -7.34 -13.28 -29.16
CA ASP A 319 -7.34 -14.74 -29.02
C ASP A 319 -8.75 -15.31 -29.24
N ALA A 320 -9.76 -14.69 -28.63
CA ALA A 320 -11.16 -15.07 -28.80
C ALA A 320 -11.64 -15.01 -30.26
N ILE A 321 -11.10 -14.08 -31.07
CA ILE A 321 -11.40 -13.99 -32.50
C ILE A 321 -10.61 -15.06 -33.28
N LEU A 322 -9.34 -15.27 -32.95
CA LEU A 322 -8.49 -16.26 -33.63
C LEU A 322 -9.01 -17.69 -33.43
N ARG A 323 -9.59 -18.02 -32.28
CA ARG A 323 -10.27 -19.32 -32.05
C ARG A 323 -11.51 -19.56 -32.93
N GLN A 324 -12.03 -18.51 -33.58
CA GLN A 324 -13.13 -18.62 -34.53
C GLN A 324 -12.60 -18.81 -35.96
N ASP A 325 -11.29 -19.07 -36.14
CA ASP A 325 -10.67 -19.28 -37.44
C ASP A 325 -11.32 -20.47 -38.17
N PRO A 326 -12.01 -20.22 -39.31
CA PRO A 326 -12.67 -21.28 -40.07
C PRO A 326 -11.70 -22.33 -40.64
N SER A 327 -10.41 -22.02 -40.69
CA SER A 327 -9.38 -22.93 -41.20
C SER A 327 -8.83 -23.89 -40.13
N GLU A 328 -9.24 -23.75 -38.86
CA GLU A 328 -8.80 -24.57 -37.72
C GLU A 328 -7.27 -24.63 -37.54
N VAL A 329 -6.55 -23.64 -38.09
CA VAL A 329 -5.09 -23.53 -37.96
C VAL A 329 -4.72 -22.98 -36.58
N TYR A 330 -5.57 -22.10 -36.03
CA TYR A 330 -5.46 -21.64 -34.65
C TYR A 330 -6.26 -22.58 -33.74
N PRO A 331 -5.61 -23.26 -32.77
CA PRO A 331 -6.25 -24.27 -31.92
C PRO A 331 -7.23 -23.72 -30.89
#